data_AF-A0AAW6AZB4-F1
#
_entry.id   AF-A0AAW6AZB4-F1
#
_cell.length_a   1.000
_cell.length_b   1.000
_cell.length_c   1.000
_cell.angle_alpha   90.00
_cell.angle_beta   90.00
_cell.angle_gamma   90.00
#
_symmetry.space_group_name_H-M   'P 1'
#
loop_
_entity.id
_entity.type
_entity.pdbx_description
1 polymer ?
#
loop_
_entity_poly.entity_id
_entity_poly.type
_entity_poly.pdbx_seq_one_letter_code
_entity_poly.pdbx_strand_id
1 'polypeptide(L)'
;MKKTVSRPSEGMDFIFSMLLFLVFILCSVFTILIGSRVYGNIRARNDAAFYSDTALSYITNKVRQSDRTGSISVRTVEGQSILVLASDYDGILYETWVYTKDGSLLELFSEQGSGLTVEDGLPIMDCEPISFSIADKKNGAMLEITLEETPSPRTASLFLRSSSKGGRRNE
;
A
#
# COMPACT_ATOMS: atom_id res chain seq x y z
N MET A 1 -53.91 -57.80 -22.50
CA MET A 1 -53.12 -56.54 -22.53
C MET A 1 -51.93 -56.67 -21.59
N LYS A 2 -50.71 -56.84 -22.10
CA LYS A 2 -49.47 -56.82 -21.31
C LYS A 2 -48.85 -55.43 -21.50
N LYS A 3 -48.84 -54.59 -20.46
CA LYS A 3 -48.12 -53.31 -20.48
C LYS A 3 -46.64 -53.61 -20.24
N THR A 4 -45.81 -53.39 -21.24
CA THR A 4 -44.35 -53.38 -21.10
C THR A 4 -43.94 -52.03 -20.51
N VAL A 5 -43.55 -52.02 -19.24
CA VAL A 5 -42.91 -50.87 -18.59
C VAL A 5 -41.47 -50.81 -19.10
N SER A 6 -41.13 -49.78 -19.85
CA SER A 6 -39.76 -49.47 -20.25
C SER A 6 -38.96 -49.04 -19.01
N ARG A 7 -37.87 -49.74 -18.69
CA ARG A 7 -36.93 -49.32 -17.64
C ARG A 7 -36.23 -48.02 -18.06
N PRO A 8 -36.13 -47.00 -17.19
CA PRO A 8 -35.38 -45.80 -17.50
C PRO A 8 -33.91 -46.16 -17.66
N SER A 9 -33.25 -45.58 -18.66
CA SER A 9 -31.84 -45.81 -18.95
C SER A 9 -30.98 -45.16 -17.85
N GLU A 10 -30.52 -45.93 -16.87
CA GLU A 10 -29.64 -45.49 -15.78
C GLU A 10 -28.42 -44.68 -16.29
N GLY A 11 -27.92 -45.00 -17.49
CA GLY A 11 -26.85 -44.24 -18.12
C GLY A 11 -27.21 -42.79 -18.47
N MET A 12 -28.47 -42.51 -18.81
CA MET A 12 -28.92 -41.15 -19.13
C MET A 12 -29.02 -40.28 -17.87
N ASP A 13 -29.46 -40.85 -16.75
CA ASP A 13 -29.52 -40.14 -15.46
C ASP A 13 -28.10 -39.86 -14.91
N PHE A 14 -27.16 -40.80 -15.11
CA PHE A 14 -25.75 -40.60 -14.76
C PHE A 14 -25.09 -39.52 -15.62
N ILE A 15 -25.30 -39.55 -16.95
CA ILE A 15 -24.77 -38.53 -17.88
C ILE A 15 -25.36 -37.15 -17.56
N PHE A 16 -26.65 -37.08 -17.26
CA PHE A 16 -27.31 -35.83 -16.87
C PHE A 16 -26.71 -35.24 -15.58
N SER A 17 -26.52 -36.08 -14.56
CA SER A 17 -25.90 -35.67 -13.30
C SER A 17 -24.45 -35.20 -13.49
N MET A 18 -23.69 -35.88 -14.35
CA MET A 18 -22.30 -35.54 -14.65
C MET A 18 -22.19 -34.22 -15.41
N LEU A 19 -23.13 -33.96 -16.35
CA LEU A 19 -23.22 -32.71 -17.08
C LEU A 19 -23.60 -31.53 -16.17
N LEU A 20 -24.56 -31.72 -15.26
CA LEU A 20 -24.93 -30.70 -14.27
C LEU A 20 -23.75 -30.34 -13.37
N PHE A 21 -22.98 -31.34 -12.92
CA PHE A 21 -21.79 -31.13 -12.10
C PHE A 21 -20.70 -30.36 -12.85
N LEU A 22 -20.47 -30.68 -14.13
CA LEU A 22 -19.53 -29.94 -14.98
C LEU A 22 -19.92 -28.47 -15.11
N VAL A 23 -21.20 -28.19 -15.40
CA VAL A 23 -21.72 -26.81 -15.50
C VAL A 23 -21.52 -26.07 -14.18
N PHE A 24 -21.78 -26.72 -13.04
CA PHE A 24 -21.57 -26.14 -11.72
C PHE A 24 -20.09 -25.77 -11.46
N ILE A 25 -19.15 -26.66 -11.81
CA ILE A 25 -17.72 -26.37 -11.68
C ILE A 25 -17.34 -25.18 -12.57
N LEU A 26 -17.77 -25.19 -13.83
CA LEU A 26 -17.48 -24.10 -14.77
C LEU A 26 -18.04 -22.78 -14.25
N CYS A 27 -19.29 -22.75 -13.79
CA CYS A 27 -19.88 -21.58 -13.16
C CYS A 27 -19.08 -21.11 -11.94
N SER A 28 -18.67 -22.03 -11.06
CA SER A 28 -17.88 -21.69 -9.87
C SER A 28 -16.51 -21.09 -10.23
N VAL A 29 -15.82 -21.67 -11.21
CA VAL A 29 -14.55 -21.13 -11.74
C VAL A 29 -14.76 -19.76 -12.36
N PHE A 30 -15.80 -19.55 -13.17
CA PHE A 30 -16.11 -18.24 -13.72
C PHE A 30 -16.49 -17.23 -12.63
N THR A 31 -17.24 -17.60 -11.61
CA THR A 31 -17.56 -16.72 -10.47
C THR A 31 -16.30 -16.33 -9.70
N ILE A 32 -15.35 -17.26 -9.49
CA ILE A 32 -14.07 -16.97 -8.86
C ILE A 32 -13.20 -16.08 -9.74
N LEU A 33 -13.16 -16.33 -11.05
CA LEU A 33 -12.37 -15.55 -12.02
C LEU A 33 -12.94 -14.15 -12.26
N ILE A 34 -14.27 -14.01 -12.34
CA ILE A 34 -14.95 -12.72 -12.43
C ILE A 34 -14.81 -12.01 -11.08
N GLY A 35 -14.95 -12.71 -9.96
CA GLY A 35 -14.66 -12.18 -8.64
C GLY A 35 -13.24 -11.64 -8.56
N SER A 36 -12.22 -12.44 -8.88
CA SER A 36 -10.81 -12.04 -8.85
C SER A 36 -10.48 -10.92 -9.84
N ARG A 37 -11.08 -10.94 -11.03
CA ARG A 37 -10.97 -9.82 -11.98
C ARG A 37 -11.74 -8.59 -11.53
N VAL A 38 -12.84 -8.69 -10.81
CA VAL A 38 -13.54 -7.53 -10.23
C VAL A 38 -12.71 -6.97 -9.06
N TYR A 39 -12.06 -7.81 -8.26
CA TYR A 39 -11.08 -7.40 -7.25
C TYR A 39 -9.85 -6.70 -7.87
N GLY A 40 -9.40 -7.11 -9.06
CA GLY A 40 -8.27 -6.49 -9.76
C GLY A 40 -8.64 -5.30 -10.67
N ASN A 41 -9.79 -5.32 -11.34
CA ASN A 41 -10.17 -4.40 -12.43
C ASN A 41 -11.07 -3.25 -11.96
N ILE A 42 -11.62 -3.29 -10.73
CA ILE A 42 -12.20 -2.08 -10.11
C ILE A 42 -11.10 -1.04 -9.79
N ARG A 43 -9.82 -1.44 -9.71
CA ARG A 43 -8.68 -0.52 -9.48
C ARG A 43 -8.20 0.24 -10.72
N ALA A 44 -8.70 -0.07 -11.91
CA ALA A 44 -8.12 0.43 -13.16
C ALA A 44 -8.74 1.76 -13.68
N ARG A 45 -9.68 2.39 -12.98
CA ARG A 45 -10.25 3.68 -13.43
C ARG A 45 -10.65 4.62 -12.29
N ASN A 46 -10.15 5.85 -12.43
CA ASN A 46 -10.61 7.13 -11.89
C ASN A 46 -9.95 7.71 -10.62
N ASP A 47 -9.41 8.91 -10.87
CA ASP A 47 -8.91 9.97 -10.00
C ASP A 47 -7.52 9.77 -9.36
N ALA A 48 -6.47 9.84 -10.19
CA ALA A 48 -5.07 9.99 -9.74
C ALA A 48 -4.94 11.10 -8.67
N ALA A 49 -5.64 12.23 -8.85
CA ALA A 49 -5.69 13.31 -7.86
C ALA A 49 -6.29 12.90 -6.49
N PHE A 50 -7.28 11.98 -6.48
CA PHE A 50 -7.90 11.50 -5.23
C PHE A 50 -6.96 10.61 -4.42
N TYR A 51 -6.21 9.73 -5.09
CA TYR A 51 -5.18 8.92 -4.45
C TYR A 51 -4.01 9.78 -3.97
N SER A 52 -3.61 10.78 -4.74
CA SER A 52 -2.55 11.72 -4.35
C SER A 52 -2.85 12.52 -3.09
N ASP A 53 -4.04 13.11 -2.98
CA ASP A 53 -4.44 13.87 -1.77
C ASP A 53 -4.56 12.96 -0.55
N THR A 54 -5.03 11.72 -0.76
CA THR A 54 -5.15 10.71 0.31
C THR A 54 -3.78 10.23 0.77
N ALA A 55 -2.87 9.91 -0.17
CA ALA A 55 -1.50 9.50 0.11
C ALA A 55 -0.74 10.62 0.84
N LEU A 56 -0.85 11.87 0.36
CA LEU A 56 -0.23 13.01 1.01
C LEU A 56 -0.78 13.22 2.43
N SER A 57 -2.09 13.08 2.63
CA SER A 57 -2.72 13.19 3.95
C SER A 57 -2.23 12.08 4.90
N TYR A 58 -2.12 10.85 4.39
CA TYR A 58 -1.59 9.71 5.14
C TYR A 58 -0.14 9.96 5.57
N ILE A 59 0.74 10.31 4.62
CA ILE A 59 2.16 10.58 4.88
C ILE A 59 2.30 11.73 5.88
N THR A 60 1.56 12.82 5.66
CA THR A 60 1.57 13.99 6.55
C THR A 60 1.17 13.62 7.98
N ASN A 61 0.14 12.78 8.13
CA ASN A 61 -0.32 12.33 9.44
C ASN A 61 0.71 11.39 10.10
N LYS A 62 1.33 10.48 9.35
CA LYS A 62 2.40 9.60 9.86
C LYS A 62 3.62 10.38 10.31
N VAL A 63 4.04 11.38 9.55
CA VAL A 63 5.12 12.30 9.95
C VAL A 63 4.72 13.05 11.22
N ARG A 64 3.51 13.62 11.28
CA ARG A 64 3.05 14.35 12.48
C ARG A 64 2.97 13.47 13.73
N GLN A 65 2.54 12.22 13.61
CA GLN A 65 2.52 11.27 14.72
C GLN A 65 3.94 10.92 15.20
N SER A 66 4.90 10.94 14.28
CA SER A 66 6.28 10.55 14.52
C SER A 66 7.22 11.73 14.79
N ASP A 67 6.80 12.99 14.61
CA ASP A 67 7.61 14.22 14.65
C ASP A 67 8.16 14.51 16.07
N ARG A 68 9.17 13.74 16.46
CA ARG A 68 10.05 13.91 17.62
C ARG A 68 11.44 14.26 17.13
N THR A 69 12.26 14.89 17.97
CA THR A 69 13.55 15.41 17.50
C THR A 69 14.42 14.27 16.99
N GLY A 70 14.81 14.33 15.71
CA GLY A 70 15.67 13.34 15.06
C GLY A 70 14.98 12.05 14.62
N SER A 71 13.66 11.92 14.72
CA SER A 71 12.94 10.70 14.33
C SER A 71 12.63 10.60 12.83
N ILE A 72 12.71 11.72 12.09
CA ILE A 72 12.37 11.76 10.67
C ILE A 72 13.65 11.84 9.84
N SER A 73 13.83 10.90 8.92
CA SER A 73 14.94 10.90 7.97
C SER A 73 14.50 10.40 6.60
N VAL A 74 15.28 10.69 5.58
CA VAL A 74 15.08 10.16 4.23
C VAL A 74 16.30 9.34 3.85
N ARG A 75 16.06 8.16 3.27
CA ARG A 75 17.10 7.25 2.77
C ARG A 75 16.78 6.82 1.35
N THR A 76 17.82 6.39 0.65
CA THR A 76 17.67 5.68 -0.62
C THR A 76 18.15 4.26 -0.41
N VAL A 77 17.27 3.28 -0.63
CA VAL A 77 17.58 1.85 -0.55
C VAL A 77 17.17 1.23 -1.87
N GLU A 78 18.10 0.55 -2.55
CA GLU A 78 17.84 -0.11 -3.85
C GLU A 78 17.22 0.81 -4.92
N GLY A 79 17.60 2.10 -4.91
CA GLY A 79 17.05 3.11 -5.83
C GLY A 79 15.69 3.68 -5.42
N GLN A 80 15.08 3.16 -4.36
CA GLN A 80 13.81 3.65 -3.84
C GLN A 80 14.01 4.76 -2.80
N SER A 81 13.26 5.86 -2.95
CA SER A 81 13.20 6.92 -1.92
C SER A 81 12.32 6.46 -0.77
N ILE A 82 12.88 6.44 0.44
CA ILE A 82 12.23 5.95 1.66
C ILE A 82 12.21 7.07 2.70
N LEU A 83 11.01 7.39 3.17
CA LEU A 83 10.80 8.17 4.37
C LEU A 83 10.87 7.25 5.57
N VAL A 84 11.78 7.51 6.50
CA VAL A 84 11.97 6.70 7.71
C VAL A 84 11.53 7.48 8.93
N LEU A 85 10.64 6.85 9.70
CA LEU A 85 10.09 7.33 10.95
C LEU A 85 10.60 6.43 12.09
N ALA A 86 11.59 6.90 12.84
CA ALA A 86 12.18 6.17 13.95
C ALA A 86 11.35 6.36 15.23
N SER A 87 11.19 5.30 16.01
CA SER A 87 10.48 5.30 17.29
C SER A 87 11.21 4.41 18.29
N ASP A 88 11.49 4.94 19.48
CA ASP A 88 12.03 4.18 20.59
C ASP A 88 10.88 3.64 21.46
N TYR A 89 10.89 2.32 21.67
CA TYR A 89 10.00 1.64 22.59
C TYR A 89 10.84 0.82 23.56
N ASP A 90 10.89 1.25 24.82
CA ASP A 90 11.66 0.60 25.89
C ASP A 90 13.15 0.37 25.54
N GLY A 91 13.77 1.33 24.83
CA GLY A 91 15.18 1.25 24.42
C GLY A 91 15.43 0.41 23.16
N ILE A 92 14.39 -0.13 22.55
CA ILE A 92 14.44 -0.80 21.25
C ILE A 92 14.04 0.20 20.17
N LEU A 93 14.93 0.41 19.20
CA LEU A 93 14.70 1.33 18.10
C LEU A 93 13.95 0.63 16.97
N TYR A 94 12.71 1.05 16.73
CA TYR A 94 11.90 0.65 15.60
C TYR A 94 11.92 1.71 14.50
N GLU A 95 11.76 1.26 13.27
CA GLU A 95 11.63 2.11 12.10
C GLU A 95 10.34 1.78 11.36
N THR A 96 9.62 2.81 10.97
CA THR A 96 8.56 2.73 9.97
C THR A 96 9.09 3.32 8.67
N TRP A 97 9.19 2.52 7.63
CA TRP A 97 9.57 2.95 6.29
C TRP A 97 8.31 3.19 5.48
N VAL A 98 8.24 4.34 4.82
CA VAL A 98 7.15 4.71 3.90
C VAL A 98 7.79 5.02 2.55
N TYR A 99 7.35 4.30 1.51
CA TYR A 99 7.93 4.38 0.17
C TYR A 99 6.93 3.91 -0.88
N THR A 100 7.19 4.20 -2.14
CA THR A 100 6.36 3.71 -3.25
C THR A 100 7.05 2.61 -4.01
N LYS A 101 6.35 1.56 -4.40
CA LYS A 101 6.90 0.50 -5.25
C LYS A 101 5.78 -0.13 -6.06
N ASP A 102 6.07 -0.47 -7.31
CA ASP A 102 5.11 -1.14 -8.21
C ASP A 102 3.73 -0.46 -8.26
N GLY A 103 3.72 0.88 -8.24
CA GLY A 103 2.49 1.69 -8.29
C GLY A 103 1.66 1.70 -7.01
N SER A 104 2.24 1.29 -5.87
CA SER A 104 1.61 1.34 -4.55
C SER A 104 2.45 2.13 -3.56
N LEU A 105 1.80 2.75 -2.58
CA LEU A 105 2.44 3.22 -1.35
C LEU A 105 2.52 2.05 -0.37
N LEU A 106 3.70 1.74 0.13
CA LEU A 106 3.95 0.67 1.09
C LEU A 106 4.42 1.23 2.43
N GLU A 107 4.12 0.49 3.50
CA GLU A 107 4.66 0.71 4.84
C GLU A 107 5.37 -0.56 5.34
N LEU A 108 6.58 -0.40 5.87
CA LEU A 108 7.30 -1.48 6.57
C LEU A 108 7.63 -1.02 7.98
N PHE A 109 7.06 -1.68 8.98
CA PHE A 109 7.39 -1.46 10.39
C PHE A 109 8.25 -2.60 10.91
N SER A 110 9.45 -2.29 11.40
CA SER A 110 10.36 -3.30 11.92
C SER A 110 11.37 -2.73 12.92
N GLU A 111 12.01 -3.60 13.71
CA GLU A 111 13.17 -3.22 14.50
C GLU A 111 14.32 -2.80 13.56
N GLN A 112 15.09 -1.78 13.95
CA GLN A 112 16.26 -1.36 13.19
C GLN A 112 17.24 -2.52 13.05
N GLY A 113 17.61 -2.85 11.81
CA GLY A 113 18.52 -3.96 11.53
C GLY A 113 17.87 -5.34 11.50
N SER A 114 16.54 -5.42 11.41
CA SER A 114 15.78 -6.68 11.26
C SER A 114 16.19 -7.55 10.05
N GLY A 115 16.83 -6.95 9.04
CA GLY A 115 17.20 -7.60 7.79
C GLY A 115 16.09 -7.61 6.73
N LEU A 116 14.94 -7.00 7.02
CA LEU A 116 13.86 -6.81 6.05
C LEU A 116 14.25 -5.77 4.99
N THR A 117 13.71 -5.95 3.79
CA THR A 117 14.02 -5.12 2.61
C THR A 117 12.78 -4.39 2.09
N VAL A 118 12.94 -3.64 1.01
CA VAL A 118 11.83 -2.99 0.29
C VAL A 118 10.86 -3.99 -0.37
N GLU A 119 11.15 -5.30 -0.33
CA GLU A 119 10.24 -6.36 -0.76
C GLU A 119 9.22 -6.72 0.33
N ASP A 120 9.54 -6.48 1.60
CA ASP A 120 8.74 -6.96 2.74
C ASP A 120 7.66 -5.96 3.19
N GLY A 121 7.53 -4.82 2.50
CA GLY A 121 6.55 -3.80 2.82
C GLY A 121 5.11 -4.26 2.59
N LEU A 122 4.21 -3.72 3.41
CA LEU A 122 2.78 -3.94 3.28
C LEU A 122 2.15 -2.83 2.42
N PRO A 123 1.39 -3.17 1.37
CA PRO A 123 0.72 -2.17 0.55
C PRO A 123 -0.39 -1.47 1.33
N ILE A 124 -0.42 -0.14 1.25
CA ILE A 124 -1.41 0.72 1.89
C ILE A 124 -2.48 1.15 0.88
N MET A 125 -2.06 1.69 -0.26
CA MET A 125 -2.94 2.14 -1.34
C MET A 125 -2.18 2.25 -2.66
N ASP A 126 -2.91 2.28 -3.77
CA ASP A 126 -2.35 2.59 -5.07
C ASP A 126 -1.85 4.05 -5.06
N CYS A 127 -0.65 4.28 -5.58
CA CYS A 127 0.00 5.59 -5.52
C CYS A 127 1.06 5.70 -6.61
N GLU A 128 1.08 6.84 -7.30
CA GLU A 128 2.16 7.19 -8.21
C GLU A 128 3.48 7.36 -7.43
N PRO A 129 4.65 7.25 -8.10
CA PRO A 129 5.94 7.33 -7.42
C PRO A 129 6.08 8.59 -6.57
N ILE A 130 6.56 8.42 -5.34
CA ILE A 130 6.83 9.54 -4.43
C ILE A 130 8.31 9.56 -4.11
N SER A 131 8.88 10.76 -4.12
CA SER A 131 10.21 11.05 -3.61
C SER A 131 10.14 12.00 -2.42
N PHE A 132 11.11 11.85 -1.52
CA PHE A 132 11.23 12.65 -0.31
C PHE A 132 12.56 13.39 -0.30
N SER A 133 12.58 14.59 0.27
CA SER A 133 13.82 15.30 0.58
C SER A 133 13.66 16.10 1.88
N ILE A 134 14.75 16.28 2.62
CA ILE A 134 14.77 17.14 3.81
C ILE A 134 15.77 18.27 3.56
N ALA A 135 15.31 19.50 3.74
CA ALA A 135 16.13 20.70 3.65
C ALA A 135 16.15 21.46 4.97
N ASP A 136 17.35 21.79 5.45
CA ASP A 136 17.51 22.70 6.58
C ASP A 136 17.12 24.12 6.17
N LYS A 137 16.18 24.72 6.91
CA LYS A 137 15.78 26.12 6.77
C LYS A 137 16.17 26.88 8.05
N LYS A 138 16.16 28.22 7.98
CA LYS A 138 16.52 29.10 9.12
C LYS A 138 15.74 28.79 10.41
N ASN A 139 14.53 28.24 10.30
CA ASN A 139 13.61 28.00 11.41
C ASN A 139 13.45 26.50 11.78
N GLY A 140 14.27 25.61 11.23
CA GLY A 140 14.17 24.15 11.43
C GLY A 140 14.25 23.38 10.11
N ALA A 141 13.97 22.09 10.16
CA ALA A 141 13.98 21.23 8.96
C ALA A 141 12.62 21.25 8.24
N MET A 142 12.66 21.22 6.91
CA MET A 142 11.49 21.08 6.04
C MET A 142 11.56 19.74 5.32
N LEU A 143 10.52 18.93 5.43
CA LEU A 143 10.31 17.76 4.59
C LEU A 143 9.57 18.18 3.32
N GLU A 144 10.12 17.87 2.17
CA GLU A 144 9.49 18.01 0.86
C GLU A 144 9.06 16.62 0.37
N ILE A 145 7.80 16.49 0.00
CA ILE A 145 7.17 15.28 -0.53
C ILE A 145 6.80 15.59 -1.97
N THR A 146 7.41 14.91 -2.93
CA THR A 146 7.15 15.13 -4.37
C THR A 146 6.47 13.90 -4.94
N LEU A 147 5.26 14.09 -5.45
CA LEU A 147 4.52 13.10 -6.22
C LEU A 147 4.87 13.29 -7.70
N GLU A 148 5.37 12.25 -8.35
CA GLU A 148 5.80 12.25 -9.76
C GLU A 148 4.58 12.15 -10.71
N GLU A 149 3.62 13.07 -10.53
CA GLU A 149 2.39 13.11 -11.32
C GLU A 149 2.60 13.54 -12.76
N THR A 150 1.80 12.96 -13.67
CA THR A 150 1.69 13.43 -15.07
C THR A 150 0.44 14.29 -15.25
N PRO A 151 0.53 15.50 -15.84
CA PRO A 151 1.62 16.01 -16.68
C PRO A 151 2.74 16.76 -15.92
N SER A 152 2.56 17.07 -14.64
CA SER A 152 3.56 17.80 -13.85
C SER A 152 3.61 17.29 -12.41
N PRO A 153 4.81 17.16 -11.82
CA PRO A 153 4.94 16.71 -10.46
C PRO A 153 4.33 17.71 -9.48
N ARG A 154 3.82 17.19 -8.36
CA ARG A 154 3.24 17.99 -7.29
C ARG A 154 4.10 17.84 -6.04
N THR A 155 4.58 18.97 -5.52
CA THR A 155 5.36 19.00 -4.28
C THR A 155 4.54 19.59 -3.14
N ALA A 156 4.56 18.91 -2.00
CA ALA A 156 4.05 19.38 -0.73
C ALA A 156 5.19 19.56 0.26
N SER A 157 5.08 20.57 1.13
CA SER A 157 6.12 20.89 2.11
C SER A 157 5.55 20.83 3.52
N LEU A 158 6.27 20.17 4.42
CA LEU A 158 5.90 19.99 5.81
C LEU A 158 7.05 20.41 6.73
N PHE A 159 6.81 21.44 7.55
CA PHE A 159 7.77 21.84 8.58
C PHE A 159 7.81 20.80 9.70
N LEU A 160 9.02 20.34 10.04
CA LEU A 160 9.27 19.44 11.16
C LEU A 160 9.43 20.28 12.43
N ARG A 161 8.45 20.18 13.34
CA ARG A 161 8.40 21.03 14.55
C ARG A 161 9.51 20.69 15.51
N SER A 162 9.87 19.42 15.59
CA SER A 162 10.86 18.90 16.50
C SER A 162 12.31 19.26 16.12
N SER A 163 12.52 19.71 14.88
CA SER A 163 13.81 20.20 14.38
C SER A 163 14.00 21.72 14.59
N SER A 164 13.04 22.40 15.23
CA SER A 164 13.20 23.80 15.61
C SER A 164 14.39 23.93 16.56
N LYS A 165 15.40 24.71 16.17
CA LYS A 165 16.47 25.14 17.09
C LYS A 165 15.85 26.05 18.14
N GLY A 166 15.29 25.44 19.19
CA GLY A 166 14.88 26.13 20.39
C GLY A 166 16.05 26.95 20.90
N GLY A 167 15.84 28.27 21.00
CA GLY A 167 16.80 29.18 21.60
C GLY A 167 17.20 28.64 22.97
N ARG A 168 18.50 28.43 23.15
CA ARG A 168 19.13 28.15 24.43
C ARG A 168 18.71 29.28 25.38
N ARG A 169 17.69 29.03 26.20
CA ARG A 169 17.36 29.91 27.32
C ARG A 169 18.40 29.58 28.38
N ASN A 170 19.39 30.45 28.49
CA ASN A 170 20.33 30.42 29.60
C ASN A 170 19.52 30.69 30.89
N GLU A 171 19.52 29.74 31.79
CA GLU A 171 19.38 29.96 33.23
C GLU A 171 20.70 29.57 33.89
#